data_AF-A0A7S4ZRD6-F1
#
_entry.id   AF-A0A7S4ZRD6-F1
#
_cell.length_a   1.000
_cell.length_b   1.000
_cell.length_c   1.000
_cell.angle_alpha   90.00
_cell.angle_beta   90.00
_cell.angle_gamma   90.00
#
_symmetry.space_group_name_H-M   'P 1'
#
loop_
_entity.id
_entity.type
_entity.pdbx_description
1 polymer ?
#
loop_
_entity_poly.entity_id
_entity_poly.type
_entity_poly.pdbx_seq_one_letter_code
_entity_poly.pdbx_strand_id
1 'polypeptide(L)'
;MSADNQLRPPAPQPTNNPFASGAKKEVQVQQKTVKTRTTPRELMDPNAGEVGAGVIHVIEGVDEEHFVEALTDGVRAAFDLGGDGYEVYKLVLVEYQQAKISSRYCDSLTLFYSDDQLNGKKTEMSETQFQRGLKELLSKGVLSQKAADQYWLNPALFFNGSGVILIKEYRLLPANLQDV
;
A
#
# COMPACT_ATOMS: atom_id res chain seq x y z
N MET A 1 -38.35 -51.69 13.15
CA MET A 1 -38.00 -50.54 12.30
C MET A 1 -36.77 -49.89 12.91
N SER A 2 -35.59 -50.14 12.36
CA SER A 2 -34.35 -49.46 12.76
C SER A 2 -33.72 -48.95 11.48
N ALA A 3 -33.67 -47.63 11.35
CA ALA A 3 -33.10 -46.96 10.19
C ALA A 3 -31.59 -47.19 10.16
N ASP A 4 -31.13 -47.76 9.05
CA ASP A 4 -29.73 -47.86 8.67
C ASP A 4 -29.07 -46.48 8.70
N ASN A 5 -28.31 -46.21 9.76
CA ASN A 5 -27.38 -45.08 9.80
C ASN A 5 -26.11 -45.48 9.05
N GLN A 6 -26.21 -45.63 7.72
CA GLN A 6 -25.03 -45.83 6.88
C GLN A 6 -24.29 -44.51 6.76
N LEU A 7 -23.21 -44.37 7.54
CA LEU A 7 -22.18 -43.36 7.36
C LEU A 7 -21.73 -43.38 5.90
N ARG A 8 -21.96 -42.27 5.18
CA ARG A 8 -21.45 -42.06 3.84
C ARG A 8 -19.93 -42.34 3.84
N PRO A 9 -19.41 -43.21 2.96
CA PRO A 9 -17.98 -43.50 2.94
C PRO A 9 -17.20 -42.19 2.74
N PRO A 10 -16.06 -41.99 3.44
CA PRO A 10 -15.28 -40.78 3.30
C PRO A 10 -14.87 -40.64 1.84
N ALA A 11 -15.06 -39.45 1.27
CA ALA A 11 -14.65 -39.17 -0.10
C ALA A 11 -13.15 -39.50 -0.25
N PRO A 12 -12.73 -40.07 -1.40
CA PRO A 12 -11.33 -40.37 -1.64
C PRO A 12 -10.49 -39.11 -1.45
N GLN A 13 -9.44 -39.19 -0.63
CA GLN A 13 -8.55 -38.05 -0.41
C GLN A 13 -7.78 -37.74 -1.69
N PRO A 14 -7.66 -36.46 -2.09
CA PRO A 14 -6.96 -36.10 -3.32
C PRO A 14 -5.47 -36.45 -3.22
N THR A 15 -4.99 -37.28 -4.13
CA THR A 15 -3.60 -37.77 -4.18
C THR A 15 -2.62 -36.74 -4.75
N ASN A 16 -3.13 -35.71 -5.42
CA ASN A 16 -2.37 -34.63 -6.04
C ASN A 16 -2.90 -33.27 -5.57
N ASN A 17 -2.03 -32.25 -5.55
CA ASN A 17 -2.41 -30.90 -5.16
C ASN A 17 -3.52 -30.36 -6.10
N PRO A 18 -4.75 -30.11 -5.60
CA PRO A 18 -5.86 -29.67 -6.44
C PRO A 18 -5.68 -28.25 -7.01
N PHE A 19 -4.70 -27.50 -6.51
CA PHE A 19 -4.31 -26.16 -6.98
C PHE A 19 -3.15 -26.20 -8.00
N ALA A 20 -2.54 -27.37 -8.26
CA ALA A 20 -1.44 -27.50 -9.22
C ALA A 20 -1.92 -27.32 -10.68
N SER A 21 -3.12 -27.80 -11.00
CA SER A 21 -3.82 -27.52 -12.26
C SER A 21 -4.47 -26.13 -12.19
N GLY A 22 -4.20 -25.27 -13.19
CA GLY A 22 -4.49 -23.83 -13.18
C GLY A 22 -5.95 -23.38 -12.95
N ALA A 23 -6.90 -24.31 -12.91
CA ALA A 23 -8.34 -24.04 -12.76
C ALA A 23 -8.77 -23.53 -11.36
N LYS A 24 -7.95 -23.69 -10.30
CA LYS A 24 -8.25 -23.20 -8.94
C LYS A 24 -7.38 -22.03 -8.47
N LYS A 25 -6.85 -21.23 -9.42
CA LYS A 25 -5.95 -20.10 -9.14
C LYS A 25 -6.66 -18.77 -8.89
N GLU A 26 -7.98 -18.72 -9.06
CA GLU A 26 -8.79 -17.53 -8.86
C GLU A 26 -9.92 -17.86 -7.89
N VAL A 27 -10.00 -17.12 -6.78
CA VAL A 27 -11.09 -17.22 -5.81
C VAL A 27 -11.79 -15.88 -5.78
N GLN A 28 -13.06 -15.86 -6.19
CA GLN A 28 -13.92 -14.70 -6.01
C GLN A 28 -14.53 -14.75 -4.61
N VAL A 29 -14.28 -13.72 -3.81
CA VAL A 29 -14.87 -13.55 -2.48
C VAL A 29 -15.55 -12.18 -2.45
N GLN A 30 -16.86 -12.14 -2.70
CA GLN A 30 -17.65 -10.90 -2.71
C GLN A 30 -17.09 -9.83 -3.66
N GLN A 31 -16.72 -8.63 -3.17
CA GLN A 31 -16.06 -7.56 -3.95
C GLN A 31 -14.54 -7.73 -4.09
N LYS A 32 -13.99 -8.82 -3.53
CA LYS A 32 -12.56 -9.14 -3.54
C LYS A 32 -12.30 -10.24 -4.55
N THR A 33 -11.40 -9.98 -5.50
CA THR A 33 -10.85 -11.01 -6.38
C THR A 33 -9.47 -11.38 -5.88
N VAL A 34 -9.29 -12.62 -5.44
CA VAL A 34 -7.99 -13.15 -5.00
C VAL A 34 -7.42 -14.00 -6.12
N LYS A 35 -6.31 -13.56 -6.71
CA LYS A 35 -5.53 -14.33 -7.69
C LYS A 35 -4.31 -14.92 -7.02
N THR A 36 -4.19 -16.23 -7.03
CA THR A 36 -3.04 -16.99 -6.49
C THR A 36 -2.27 -17.59 -7.66
N ARG A 37 -1.11 -17.05 -8.01
CA ARG A 37 -0.28 -17.54 -9.12
C ARG A 37 1.10 -18.02 -8.64
N THR A 38 1.60 -19.09 -9.26
CA THR A 38 2.89 -19.75 -8.95
C THR A 38 4.09 -19.06 -9.59
N THR A 39 3.86 -18.07 -10.47
CA THR A 39 4.92 -17.30 -11.12
C THR A 39 4.58 -15.80 -11.08
N PRO A 40 5.41 -14.96 -10.44
CA PRO A 40 5.23 -13.50 -10.36
C PRO A 40 5.51 -12.75 -11.67
N ARG A 41 5.94 -13.46 -12.71
CA ARG A 41 6.91 -12.97 -13.69
C ARG A 41 6.36 -12.08 -14.80
N GLU A 42 5.10 -11.65 -14.70
CA GLU A 42 4.46 -10.81 -15.71
C GLU A 42 4.06 -9.41 -15.21
N LEU A 43 4.26 -9.08 -13.92
CA LEU A 43 3.82 -7.77 -13.43
C LEU A 43 4.87 -6.64 -13.52
N MET A 44 6.17 -6.89 -13.71
CA MET A 44 7.16 -5.77 -13.69
C MET A 44 8.54 -5.92 -14.38
N ASP A 45 8.99 -7.07 -14.91
CA ASP A 45 10.28 -7.12 -15.66
C ASP A 45 10.43 -8.38 -16.55
N PRO A 46 10.64 -8.26 -17.88
CA PRO A 46 10.92 -9.39 -18.77
C PRO A 46 12.31 -10.04 -18.59
N ASN A 47 13.22 -9.47 -17.78
CA ASN A 47 14.59 -9.99 -17.59
C ASN A 47 14.85 -10.66 -16.23
N ALA A 48 13.91 -10.61 -15.28
CA ALA A 48 14.14 -11.19 -13.95
C ALA A 48 14.19 -12.72 -14.05
N GLY A 49 15.30 -13.36 -13.66
CA GLY A 49 15.52 -14.82 -13.61
C GLY A 49 14.43 -15.61 -12.88
N GLU A 50 14.38 -16.93 -13.09
CA GLU A 50 13.34 -17.82 -12.55
C GLU A 50 13.35 -17.82 -11.02
N VAL A 51 12.51 -16.98 -10.41
CA VAL A 51 12.19 -17.06 -8.99
C VAL A 51 10.67 -17.18 -8.88
N GLY A 52 10.21 -18.41 -8.66
CA GLY A 52 8.79 -18.72 -8.46
C GLY A 52 8.30 -18.22 -7.10
N ALA A 53 8.03 -16.93 -6.96
CA ALA A 53 7.28 -16.44 -5.81
C ALA A 53 5.77 -16.73 -5.99
N GLY A 54 5.12 -17.24 -4.94
CA GLY A 54 3.66 -17.28 -4.91
C GLY A 54 3.13 -15.86 -4.76
N VAL A 55 2.45 -15.33 -5.78
CA VAL A 55 1.82 -14.00 -5.70
C VAL A 55 0.34 -14.18 -5.37
N ILE A 56 -0.07 -13.60 -4.24
CA ILE A 56 -1.48 -13.40 -3.90
C ILE A 56 -1.80 -11.95 -4.26
N HIS A 57 -2.49 -11.74 -5.37
CA HIS A 57 -2.96 -10.42 -5.80
C HIS A 57 -4.44 -10.30 -5.46
N VAL A 58 -4.75 -9.47 -4.47
CA VAL A 58 -6.13 -9.16 -4.08
C VAL A 58 -6.52 -7.83 -4.72
N ILE A 59 -7.56 -7.87 -5.55
CA ILE A 59 -8.20 -6.67 -6.08
C ILE A 59 -9.51 -6.50 -5.32
N GLU A 60 -9.62 -5.41 -4.57
CA GLU A 60 -10.81 -5.05 -3.80
C GLU A 60 -11.31 -3.68 -4.27
N GLY A 61 -12.59 -3.61 -4.63
CA GLY A 61 -13.26 -2.32 -4.79
C GLY A 61 -13.58 -1.75 -3.42
N VAL A 62 -12.95 -0.63 -3.06
CA VAL A 62 -13.18 0.09 -1.80
C VAL A 62 -13.76 1.48 -2.08
N ASP A 63 -14.39 2.08 -1.07
CA ASP A 63 -14.77 3.50 -1.14
C ASP A 63 -13.53 4.41 -0.97
N GLU A 64 -13.75 5.73 -1.07
CA GLU A 64 -12.68 6.72 -1.00
C GLU A 64 -12.00 6.77 0.37
N GLU A 65 -12.76 6.58 1.46
CA GLU A 65 -12.23 6.62 2.83
C GLU A 65 -11.27 5.45 3.07
N HIS A 66 -11.70 4.23 2.77
CA HIS A 66 -10.88 3.03 2.86
C HIS A 66 -9.68 3.08 1.90
N PHE A 67 -9.85 3.69 0.72
CA PHE A 67 -8.73 3.90 -0.21
C PHE A 67 -7.65 4.80 0.40
N VAL A 68 -8.06 5.94 0.97
CA VAL A 68 -7.13 6.89 1.60
C VAL A 68 -6.43 6.24 2.80
N GLU A 69 -7.17 5.52 3.64
CA GLU A 69 -6.61 4.80 4.79
C GLU A 69 -5.55 3.78 4.35
N ALA A 70 -5.90 2.90 3.40
CA ALA A 70 -4.99 1.88 2.86
C ALA A 70 -3.74 2.51 2.22
N LEU A 71 -3.89 3.63 1.51
CA LEU A 71 -2.76 4.37 0.94
C LEU A 71 -1.87 4.93 2.05
N THR A 72 -2.45 5.60 3.05
CA THR A 72 -1.68 6.21 4.14
C THR A 72 -0.94 5.18 4.96
N ASP A 73 -1.56 4.05 5.26
CA ASP A 73 -0.94 2.96 6.03
C ASP A 73 0.12 2.23 5.21
N GLY A 74 -0.12 2.06 3.91
CA GLY A 74 0.84 1.53 2.97
C GLY A 74 2.11 2.37 2.89
N VAL A 75 1.97 3.69 2.72
CA VAL A 75 3.11 4.62 2.68
C VAL A 75 3.82 4.67 4.03
N ARG A 76 3.08 4.71 5.13
CA ARG A 76 3.64 4.64 6.48
C ARG A 76 4.53 3.40 6.65
N ALA A 77 4.04 2.23 6.25
CA ALA A 77 4.80 0.99 6.38
C ALA A 77 5.98 0.92 5.41
N ALA A 78 5.82 1.39 4.16
CA ALA A 78 6.88 1.32 3.14
C ALA A 78 8.05 2.28 3.43
N PHE A 79 7.77 3.46 4.00
CA PHE A 79 8.78 4.47 4.35
C PHE A 79 9.11 4.47 5.85
N ASP A 80 8.59 3.51 6.62
CA ASP A 80 8.81 3.38 8.07
C ASP A 80 8.49 4.67 8.85
N LEU A 81 7.41 5.38 8.48
CA LEU A 81 7.11 6.70 9.04
C LEU A 81 6.75 6.62 10.54
N GLY A 82 7.40 7.47 11.33
CA GLY A 82 7.05 7.73 12.72
C GLY A 82 5.70 8.43 12.86
N GLY A 83 5.24 8.62 14.11
CA GLY A 83 3.95 9.26 14.39
C GLY A 83 3.85 10.67 13.78
N ASP A 84 4.84 11.52 14.06
CA ASP A 84 4.85 12.90 13.55
C ASP A 84 4.90 12.93 12.01
N GLY A 85 5.74 12.12 11.36
CA GLY A 85 5.82 12.05 9.89
C GLY A 85 4.53 11.55 9.25
N TYR A 86 3.87 10.56 9.85
CA TYR A 86 2.58 10.05 9.39
C TYR A 86 1.47 11.10 9.48
N GLU A 87 1.41 11.86 10.58
CA GLU A 87 0.44 12.95 10.72
C GLU A 87 0.67 14.07 9.69
N VAL A 88 1.93 14.49 9.48
CA VAL A 88 2.25 15.46 8.43
C VAL A 88 1.89 14.92 7.05
N TYR A 89 2.14 13.64 6.77
CA TYR A 89 1.80 13.04 5.47
C TYR A 89 0.30 13.11 5.19
N LYS A 90 -0.56 12.82 6.17
CA LYS A 90 -2.01 12.97 6.02
C LYS A 90 -2.42 14.41 5.71
N LEU A 91 -1.83 15.39 6.41
CA LEU A 91 -2.09 16.81 6.14
C LEU A 91 -1.67 17.20 4.71
N VAL A 92 -0.50 16.75 4.26
CA VAL A 92 -0.01 17.00 2.89
C VAL A 92 -0.92 16.35 1.85
N LEU A 93 -1.44 15.15 2.12
CA LEU A 93 -2.37 14.47 1.23
C LEU A 93 -3.68 15.26 1.06
N VAL A 94 -4.20 15.84 2.14
CA VAL A 94 -5.38 16.73 2.10
C VAL A 94 -5.09 17.98 1.28
N GLU A 95 -3.94 18.65 1.49
CA GLU A 95 -3.55 19.82 0.69
C GLU A 95 -3.39 19.46 -0.80
N TYR A 96 -2.80 18.30 -1.10
CA TYR A 96 -2.67 17.79 -2.47
C TYR A 96 -4.03 17.57 -3.14
N GLN A 97 -4.96 16.90 -2.47
CA GLN A 97 -6.31 16.65 -2.99
C GLN A 97 -7.05 17.97 -3.29
N GLN A 98 -6.90 18.97 -2.43
CA GLN A 98 -7.52 20.28 -2.64
C GLN A 98 -6.86 21.07 -3.78
N ALA A 99 -5.53 21.04 -3.87
CA ALA A 99 -4.80 21.66 -4.99
C ALA A 99 -5.14 20.98 -6.33
N LYS A 100 -5.44 19.68 -6.32
CA LYS A 100 -5.89 18.93 -7.50
C LYS A 100 -7.29 19.34 -7.97
N ILE A 101 -8.18 19.71 -7.04
CA ILE A 101 -9.51 20.25 -7.41
C ILE A 101 -9.37 21.55 -8.20
N SER A 102 -8.36 22.37 -7.87
CA SER A 102 -8.13 23.67 -8.53
C SER A 102 -7.24 23.61 -9.78
N SER A 103 -6.36 22.60 -9.90
CA SER A 103 -5.46 22.42 -11.04
C SER A 103 -5.36 20.96 -11.48
N ARG A 104 -5.41 20.69 -12.79
CA ARG A 104 -5.23 19.32 -13.34
C ARG A 104 -3.85 18.73 -13.06
N TYR A 105 -2.87 19.56 -12.71
CA TYR A 105 -1.50 19.14 -12.44
C TYR A 105 -0.97 19.86 -11.19
N CYS A 106 -0.57 19.09 -10.18
CA CYS A 106 0.03 19.56 -8.94
C CYS A 106 1.27 18.71 -8.68
N ASP A 107 2.45 19.29 -8.94
CA ASP A 107 3.76 18.67 -8.71
C ASP A 107 4.45 19.21 -7.45
N SER A 108 3.91 20.29 -6.88
CA SER A 108 4.43 20.97 -5.72
C SER A 108 3.32 21.60 -4.90
N LEU A 109 3.56 21.71 -3.58
CA LEU A 109 2.68 22.35 -2.63
C LEU A 109 3.42 23.44 -1.86
N THR A 110 2.65 24.44 -1.45
CA THR A 110 3.06 25.38 -0.40
C THR A 110 2.49 24.89 0.92
N LEU A 111 3.34 24.71 1.92
CA LEU A 111 2.99 24.28 3.26
C LEU A 111 3.44 25.35 4.24
N PHE A 112 2.54 26.28 4.55
CA PHE A 112 2.79 27.36 5.49
C PHE A 112 2.15 27.03 6.84
N TYR A 113 2.97 26.86 7.87
CA TYR A 113 2.49 26.52 9.21
C TYR A 113 2.63 27.72 10.16
N SER A 114 1.53 28.12 10.79
CA SER A 114 1.48 29.24 11.74
C SER A 114 0.30 29.11 12.69
N ASP A 115 0.43 29.50 13.95
CA ASP A 115 -0.67 29.53 14.94
C ASP A 115 -1.44 28.20 15.04
N ASP A 116 -0.73 27.07 15.03
CA ASP A 116 -1.26 25.70 15.00
C ASP A 116 -2.16 25.39 13.78
N GLN A 117 -1.98 26.15 12.70
CA GLN A 117 -2.69 26.00 11.44
C GLN A 117 -1.73 25.71 10.29
N LEU A 118 -2.12 24.81 9.40
CA LEU A 118 -1.47 24.59 8.11
C LEU A 118 -2.30 25.25 7.03
N ASN A 119 -1.73 26.20 6.29
CA ASN A 119 -2.41 26.97 5.24
C ASN A 119 -3.75 27.57 5.71
N GLY A 120 -3.82 28.01 6.98
CA GLY A 120 -5.03 28.57 7.60
C GLY A 120 -6.06 27.54 8.08
N LYS A 121 -5.75 26.24 8.03
CA LYS A 121 -6.60 25.16 8.54
C LYS A 121 -6.07 24.67 9.87
N LYS A 122 -6.93 24.66 10.89
CA LYS A 122 -6.57 24.21 12.23
C LYS A 122 -6.10 22.76 12.21
N THR A 123 -4.96 22.52 12.85
CA THR A 123 -4.39 21.18 13.06
C THR A 123 -4.40 20.86 14.55
N GLU A 124 -4.41 19.58 14.90
CA GLU A 124 -4.23 19.14 16.30
C GLU A 124 -2.75 19.03 16.68
N MET A 125 -1.85 19.13 15.71
CA MET A 125 -0.41 19.07 15.97
C MET A 125 0.11 20.45 16.37
N SER A 126 1.24 20.46 17.08
CA SER A 126 2.03 21.67 17.33
C SER A 126 3.02 21.93 16.21
N GLU A 127 3.50 23.16 16.11
CA GLU A 127 4.56 23.54 15.17
C GLU A 127 5.82 22.65 15.30
N THR A 128 6.21 22.29 16.53
CA THR A 128 7.39 21.43 16.72
C THR A 128 7.16 20.02 16.16
N GLN A 129 5.96 19.45 16.34
CA GLN A 129 5.61 18.16 15.74
C GLN A 129 5.59 18.25 14.21
N PHE A 130 5.01 19.34 13.67
CA PHE A 130 4.99 19.58 12.24
C PHE A 130 6.40 19.61 11.65
N GLN A 131 7.31 20.38 12.24
CA GLN A 131 8.69 20.51 11.75
C GLN A 131 9.45 19.17 11.83
N ARG A 132 9.22 18.36 12.88
CA ARG A 132 9.81 17.02 12.97
C ARG A 132 9.28 16.09 11.89
N GLY A 133 7.97 16.05 11.70
CA GLY A 133 7.35 15.23 10.67
C GLY A 133 7.77 15.66 9.27
N LEU A 134 7.81 16.96 8.99
CA LEU A 134 8.26 17.50 7.71
C LEU A 134 9.72 17.13 7.42
N LYS A 135 10.61 17.24 8.42
CA LYS A 135 12.00 16.80 8.28
C LYS A 135 12.11 15.31 7.97
N GLU A 136 11.25 14.49 8.56
CA GLU A 136 11.18 13.06 8.27
C GLU A 136 10.70 12.79 6.83
N LEU A 137 9.67 13.48 6.36
CA LEU A 137 9.19 13.32 4.98
C LEU A 137 10.25 13.72 3.94
N LEU A 138 11.02 14.77 4.24
CA LEU A 138 12.16 15.20 3.42
C LEU A 138 13.30 14.17 3.42
N SER A 139 13.67 13.64 4.58
CA SER A 139 14.78 12.69 4.69
C SER A 139 14.47 11.35 4.01
N LYS A 140 13.19 10.98 3.94
CA LYS A 140 12.72 9.73 3.35
C LYS A 140 12.27 9.85 1.89
N GLY A 141 12.39 11.03 1.28
CA GLY A 141 12.06 11.25 -0.13
C GLY A 141 10.55 11.16 -0.43
N VAL A 142 9.71 11.37 0.59
CA VAL A 142 8.26 11.58 0.39
C VAL A 142 8.03 12.96 -0.23
N LEU A 143 8.78 13.96 0.24
CA LEU A 143 8.83 15.32 -0.28
C LEU A 143 10.28 15.72 -0.59
N SER A 144 10.45 16.76 -1.40
CA SER A 144 11.74 17.43 -1.60
C SER A 144 11.59 18.94 -1.49
N GLN A 145 12.55 19.64 -0.89
CA GLN A 145 12.53 21.10 -0.83
C GLN A 145 12.59 21.71 -2.24
N LYS A 146 11.74 22.71 -2.50
CA LYS A 146 11.77 23.53 -3.72
C LYS A 146 12.20 24.96 -3.42
N ALA A 147 11.54 25.60 -2.45
CA ALA A 147 11.81 26.95 -1.97
C ALA A 147 11.33 27.07 -0.52
N ALA A 148 11.46 28.25 0.11
CA ALA A 148 10.86 28.47 1.43
C ALA A 148 9.36 28.12 1.39
N ASP A 149 8.93 27.28 2.33
CA ASP A 149 7.57 26.74 2.44
C ASP A 149 7.03 26.03 1.20
N GLN A 150 7.84 25.76 0.18
CA GLN A 150 7.43 25.09 -1.05
C GLN A 150 8.18 23.77 -1.24
N TYR A 151 7.42 22.72 -1.58
CA TYR A 151 7.90 21.34 -1.62
C TYR A 151 7.45 20.65 -2.90
N TRP A 152 8.37 19.95 -3.56
CA TRP A 152 8.07 19.00 -4.62
C TRP A 152 7.45 17.73 -4.03
N LEU A 153 6.45 17.20 -4.72
CA LEU A 153 5.78 15.96 -4.39
C LEU A 153 6.46 14.78 -5.11
N ASN A 154 6.59 13.64 -4.44
CA ASN A 154 7.00 12.41 -5.09
C ASN A 154 5.86 11.85 -5.96
N PRO A 155 5.98 11.79 -7.31
CA PRO A 155 4.89 11.33 -8.18
C PRO A 155 4.48 9.86 -7.96
N ALA A 156 5.32 9.06 -7.31
CA ALA A 156 4.97 7.69 -6.94
C ALA A 156 3.98 7.62 -5.76
N LEU A 157 3.91 8.68 -4.95
CA LEU A 157 3.04 8.79 -3.77
C LEU A 157 1.85 9.72 -4.02
N PHE A 158 2.07 10.78 -4.81
CA PHE A 158 1.07 11.78 -5.15
C PHE A 158 0.76 11.69 -6.65
N PHE A 159 -0.27 10.89 -7.00
CA PHE A 159 -0.63 10.60 -8.37
C PHE A 159 -2.14 10.80 -8.65
N ASN A 160 -2.50 10.80 -9.92
CA ASN A 160 -3.87 11.03 -10.42
C ASN A 160 -4.61 9.75 -10.82
N GLY A 161 -4.19 8.60 -10.31
CA GLY A 161 -4.77 7.29 -10.59
C GLY A 161 -5.90 6.92 -9.64
N SER A 162 -6.68 5.91 -10.02
CA SER A 162 -7.80 5.35 -9.24
C SER A 162 -7.43 4.09 -8.44
N GLY A 163 -6.15 3.70 -8.43
CA GLY A 163 -5.69 2.49 -7.77
C GLY A 163 -4.24 2.60 -7.31
N VAL A 164 -3.95 1.96 -6.18
CA VAL A 164 -2.59 1.77 -5.65
C VAL A 164 -2.33 0.28 -5.53
N ILE A 165 -1.11 -0.15 -5.87
CA ILE A 165 -0.66 -1.52 -5.63
C ILE A 165 0.50 -1.44 -4.64
N LEU A 166 0.28 -1.97 -3.45
CA LEU A 166 1.31 -2.09 -2.42
C LEU A 166 1.82 -3.53 -2.44
N ILE A 167 3.08 -3.73 -2.83
CA ILE A 167 3.69 -5.06 -2.88
C ILE A 167 4.66 -5.18 -1.70
N LYS A 168 4.37 -6.12 -0.80
CA LYS A 168 5.30 -6.53 0.27
C LYS A 168 5.84 -7.91 -0.06
N GLU A 169 7.13 -7.99 -0.38
CA GLU A 169 7.79 -9.25 -0.71
C GLU A 169 8.55 -9.79 0.51
N TYR A 170 8.24 -11.03 0.90
CA TYR A 170 9.04 -11.77 1.89
C TYR A 170 9.95 -12.76 1.15
N ARG A 171 11.26 -12.57 1.26
CA ARG A 171 12.25 -13.49 0.69
C ARG A 171 12.85 -14.35 1.80
N LEU A 172 12.87 -15.66 1.58
CA LEU A 172 13.70 -16.54 2.39
C LEU A 172 15.16 -16.20 2.06
N LEU A 173 15.89 -15.69 3.06
CA LEU A 173 17.33 -15.59 2.95
C LEU A 173 17.92 -17.01 3.06
N PRO A 174 18.95 -17.33 2.26
CA PRO A 174 19.61 -18.61 2.39
C PRO A 174 20.23 -18.72 3.79
N ALA A 175 20.21 -19.93 4.36
CA ALA A 175 20.53 -20.18 5.78
C ALA A 175 21.94 -19.76 6.21
N ASN A 176 22.83 -19.45 5.27
CA ASN A 176 24.22 -19.03 5.47
C ASN A 176 24.42 -17.52 5.69
N LEU A 177 23.34 -16.74 5.89
CA LEU A 177 23.39 -15.29 6.12
C LEU A 177 22.79 -14.85 7.47
N GLN A 178 22.51 -15.79 8.39
CA GLN A 178 21.94 -15.49 9.71
C GLN A 178 22.99 -15.23 10.81
N ASP A 179 24.29 -15.40 10.51
CA ASP A 179 25.41 -15.21 11.45
C ASP A 179 26.42 -14.14 10.96
N VAL A 180 25.97 -12.91 10.69
CA VAL A 180 26.86 -11.73 10.53
C VAL A 180 26.26 -10.53 11.25
#